data_AF-A0A258H2F0-F1
#
_entry.id   AF-A0A258H2F0-F1
#
_cell.length_a   1.000
_cell.length_b   1.000
_cell.length_c   1.000
_cell.angle_alpha   90.00
_cell.angle_beta   90.00
_cell.angle_gamma   90.00
#
_symmetry.space_group_name_H-M   'P 1'
#
loop_
_entity.id
_entity.type
_entity.pdbx_description
1 polymer ?
#
loop_
_entity_poly.entity_id
_entity_poly.type
_entity_poly.pdbx_seq_one_letter_code
_entity_poly.pdbx_strand_id
1 'polypeptide(L)'
;MKTFLLTLSAAASALAVPALPATAAMAPQNGVLIIYGDDKCPTNNDGEEIVVCVRRPAGERFRIPSELRDTEVTPERESWAVRQRSALTAGDTGIGSCTTVGPGGGIGCSTREIQAGKAEADKRKKAEQVLPD
;
A
#
# COMPACT_ATOMS: atom_id res chain seq x y z
N MET A 1 17.28 50.17 -48.93
CA MET A 1 17.20 50.58 -47.51
C MET A 1 16.02 49.81 -46.91
N LYS A 2 16.11 48.95 -45.90
CA LYS A 2 17.19 48.49 -45.01
C LYS A 2 16.68 47.12 -44.49
N THR A 3 17.47 46.08 -44.72
CA THR A 3 17.26 44.70 -44.26
C THR A 3 17.28 44.62 -42.73
N PHE A 4 16.31 43.94 -42.12
CA PHE A 4 16.42 43.45 -40.74
C PHE A 4 16.20 41.94 -40.72
N LEU A 5 17.31 41.23 -40.90
CA LEU A 5 17.51 39.88 -40.41
C LEU A 5 17.72 39.98 -38.90
N LEU A 6 16.86 39.36 -38.10
CA LEU A 6 17.14 39.05 -36.70
C LEU A 6 17.03 37.54 -36.52
N THR A 7 18.20 36.93 -36.60
CA THR A 7 18.54 35.57 -36.23
C THR A 7 18.16 35.30 -34.78
N LEU A 8 17.19 34.42 -34.56
CA LEU A 8 16.89 33.88 -33.23
C LEU A 8 17.85 32.71 -32.97
N SER A 9 18.98 33.00 -32.32
CA SER A 9 19.96 31.99 -31.90
C SER A 9 19.34 31.01 -30.93
N ALA A 10 19.41 29.72 -31.28
CA ALA A 10 19.16 28.61 -30.40
C ALA A 10 20.25 28.57 -29.30
N ALA A 11 19.85 28.74 -28.04
CA ALA A 11 20.65 28.39 -26.88
C ALA A 11 19.96 27.21 -26.18
N ALA A 12 20.19 26.00 -26.69
CA ALA A 12 19.87 24.76 -25.99
C ALA A 12 20.94 24.56 -24.91
N SER A 13 20.77 25.20 -23.75
CA SER A 13 21.59 24.95 -22.58
C SER A 13 21.20 23.58 -22.00
N ALA A 14 22.01 22.57 -22.30
CA ALA A 14 21.93 21.26 -21.67
C ALA A 14 22.15 21.42 -20.15
N LEU A 15 21.08 21.22 -19.38
CA LEU A 15 21.16 21.06 -17.94
C LEU A 15 21.84 19.72 -17.64
N ALA A 16 23.16 19.75 -17.40
CA ALA A 16 23.87 18.66 -16.79
C ALA A 16 23.41 18.55 -15.33
N VAL A 17 22.53 17.58 -15.06
CA VAL A 17 22.14 17.23 -13.69
C VAL A 17 23.26 16.35 -13.12
N PRO A 18 24.00 16.77 -12.08
CA PRO A 18 24.96 15.89 -11.44
C PRO A 18 24.20 14.75 -10.75
N ALA A 19 24.50 13.51 -11.15
CA ALA A 19 24.04 12.31 -10.47
C ALA A 19 24.73 12.24 -9.10
N LEU A 20 24.03 12.71 -8.06
CA LEU A 20 24.40 12.47 -6.67
C LEU A 20 24.21 10.98 -6.35
N PRO A 21 25.15 10.33 -5.65
CA PRO A 21 24.96 8.95 -5.21
C PRO A 21 23.77 8.90 -4.23
N ALA A 22 22.88 7.93 -4.43
CA ALA A 22 21.69 7.72 -3.61
C ALA A 22 22.09 7.18 -2.21
N THR A 23 22.56 8.05 -1.32
CA THR A 23 22.86 7.70 0.08
C THR A 23 21.63 7.83 0.99
N ALA A 24 20.46 8.16 0.45
CA ALA A 24 19.23 8.34 1.22
C ALA A 24 18.73 7.08 1.95
N ALA A 25 19.23 5.88 1.60
CA ALA A 25 18.83 4.62 2.23
C ALA A 25 19.53 4.32 3.57
N MET A 26 20.51 5.14 3.98
CA MET A 26 21.32 4.89 5.20
C MET A 26 21.20 6.00 6.25
N ALA A 27 20.19 6.87 6.14
CA ALA A 27 19.89 7.86 7.16
C ALA A 27 19.06 7.21 8.29
N PRO A 28 19.43 7.38 9.57
CA PRO A 28 18.63 6.86 10.67
C PRO A 28 17.26 7.54 10.69
N GLN A 29 16.19 6.75 10.61
CA GLN A 29 14.83 7.25 10.76
C GLN A 29 14.47 7.13 12.23
N ASN A 30 14.19 8.25 12.91
CA ASN A 30 13.91 8.30 14.35
C ASN A 30 15.02 7.69 15.23
N GLY A 31 16.30 7.83 14.83
CA GLY A 31 17.45 7.33 15.59
C GLY A 31 17.69 5.81 15.50
N VAL A 32 16.90 5.08 14.71
CA VAL A 32 17.07 3.65 14.48
C VAL A 32 17.49 3.40 13.03
N LEU A 33 18.54 2.61 12.82
CA LEU A 33 18.99 2.20 11.50
C LEU A 33 18.58 0.75 11.23
N ILE A 34 17.88 0.52 10.12
CA ILE A 34 17.51 -0.83 9.70
C ILE A 34 18.62 -1.41 8.83
N ILE A 35 19.22 -2.51 9.26
CA ILE A 35 20.28 -3.22 8.54
C ILE A 35 19.75 -4.55 7.98
N TYR A 36 20.24 -4.96 6.82
CA TYR A 36 19.75 -6.17 6.15
C TYR A 36 20.82 -7.27 6.10
N GLY A 37 20.42 -8.52 6.30
CA GLY A 37 21.33 -9.67 6.16
C GLY A 37 22.50 -9.59 7.13
N ASP A 38 23.73 -9.50 6.58
CA ASP A 38 25.00 -9.41 7.32
C ASP A 38 25.63 -8.01 7.31
N ASP A 39 24.87 -6.98 6.89
CA ASP A 39 25.36 -5.60 6.87
C ASP A 39 25.85 -5.18 8.27
N LYS A 40 26.98 -4.45 8.31
CA LYS A 40 27.54 -3.92 9.56
C LYS A 40 26.75 -2.69 10.00
N CYS A 41 26.45 -2.60 11.30
CA CYS A 41 25.94 -1.36 11.89
C CYS A 41 27.10 -0.35 11.89
N PRO A 42 26.99 0.78 11.15
CA PRO A 42 28.04 1.78 11.10
C PRO A 42 28.18 2.44 12.48
N THR A 43 29.43 2.61 12.93
CA THR A 43 29.80 3.39 14.12
C THR A 43 30.99 4.27 13.73
N ASN A 44 31.18 5.40 14.42
CA ASN A 44 32.37 6.23 14.21
C ASN A 44 33.62 5.45 14.68
N ASN A 45 34.75 5.64 14.00
CA ASN A 45 36.01 4.95 14.31
C ASN A 45 36.46 5.18 15.77
N ASP A 46 36.06 6.30 16.36
CA ASP A 46 36.40 6.71 17.73
C ASP A 46 35.40 6.20 18.79
N GLY A 47 34.33 5.50 18.39
CA GLY A 47 33.37 4.89 19.30
C GLY A 47 32.47 5.85 20.09
N GLU A 48 32.51 7.15 19.77
CA GLU A 48 31.76 8.21 20.48
C GLU A 48 30.26 8.23 20.13
N GLU A 49 29.84 7.54 19.07
CA GLU A 49 28.44 7.50 18.59
C GLU A 49 27.83 6.10 18.71
N ILE A 50 26.77 6.01 19.52
CA ILE A 50 25.95 4.80 19.70
C ILE A 50 24.83 4.79 18.66
N VAL A 51 24.95 3.93 17.65
CA VAL A 51 23.89 3.71 16.66
C VAL A 51 23.08 2.46 17.03
N VAL A 52 21.77 2.61 17.21
CA VAL A 52 20.87 1.49 17.49
C VAL A 52 20.39 0.89 16.17
N CYS A 53 20.87 -0.31 15.84
CA CYS A 53 20.49 -1.01 14.62
C CYS A 53 19.49 -2.14 14.85
N VAL A 54 18.44 -2.20 14.03
CA VAL A 54 17.49 -3.32 13.97
C VAL A 54 17.82 -4.17 12.74
N ARG A 55 18.07 -5.47 12.94
CA ARG A 55 18.47 -6.39 11.87
C ARG A 55 17.25 -7.08 11.24
N ARG A 56 17.13 -6.97 9.93
CA ARG A 56 16.11 -7.64 9.09
C ARG A 56 16.78 -8.64 8.15
N PRO A 57 16.09 -9.71 7.72
CA PRO A 57 16.66 -10.69 6.78
C PRO A 57 16.96 -10.06 5.41
N ALA A 58 17.97 -10.57 4.70
CA ALA A 58 18.42 -10.01 3.41
C ALA A 58 17.31 -9.97 2.34
N GLY A 59 16.39 -10.93 2.36
CA GLY A 59 15.25 -10.98 1.45
C GLY A 59 14.19 -9.91 1.67
N GLU A 60 14.25 -9.16 2.79
CA GLU A 60 13.33 -8.05 3.07
C GLU A 60 13.80 -6.71 2.51
N ARG A 61 15.00 -6.65 1.89
CA ARG A 61 15.53 -5.40 1.31
C ARG A 61 14.67 -4.84 0.17
N PHE A 62 14.06 -5.71 -0.63
CA PHE A 62 13.21 -5.32 -1.78
C PHE A 62 11.76 -5.80 -1.65
N ARG A 63 11.43 -6.47 -0.55
CA ARG A 63 10.09 -7.00 -0.29
C ARG A 63 9.32 -6.02 0.60
N ILE A 64 8.01 -5.96 0.43
CA ILE A 64 7.12 -5.23 1.33
C ILE A 64 7.42 -5.68 2.78
N PRO A 65 7.73 -4.75 3.72
CA PRO A 65 7.99 -5.06 5.12
C PRO A 65 6.86 -5.87 5.75
N SER A 66 7.19 -6.79 6.66
CA SER A 66 6.20 -7.68 7.31
C SER A 66 5.05 -6.91 7.94
N GLU A 67 5.34 -5.79 8.61
CA GLU A 67 4.35 -4.92 9.24
C GLU A 67 3.30 -4.34 8.26
N LEU A 68 3.61 -4.25 6.97
CA LEU A 68 2.69 -3.76 5.95
C LEU A 68 1.95 -4.89 5.20
N ARG A 69 2.35 -6.14 5.40
CA ARG A 69 1.73 -7.30 4.71
C ARG A 69 0.35 -7.60 5.26
N ASP A 70 0.18 -7.51 6.57
CA ASP A 70 -1.09 -7.82 7.26
C ASP A 70 -2.01 -6.61 7.32
N THR A 71 -2.20 -5.96 6.18
CA THR A 71 -3.16 -4.86 6.13
C THR A 71 -4.58 -5.41 6.08
N GLU A 72 -5.36 -5.13 7.12
CA GLU A 72 -6.80 -5.42 7.13
C GLU A 72 -7.43 -4.76 5.89
N VAL A 73 -8.17 -5.56 5.13
CA VAL A 73 -8.92 -5.09 3.98
C VAL A 73 -10.10 -4.28 4.51
N THR A 74 -9.91 -2.97 4.61
CA THR A 74 -11.01 -2.04 4.84
C THR A 74 -11.79 -1.85 3.53
N PRO A 75 -13.07 -1.42 3.56
CA PRO A 75 -13.85 -1.18 2.35
C PRO A 75 -13.15 -0.24 1.35
N GLU A 76 -12.34 0.70 1.85
CA GLU A 76 -11.57 1.64 1.03
C GLU A 76 -10.39 0.99 0.32
N ARG A 77 -9.86 -0.10 0.88
CA ARG A 77 -8.69 -0.85 0.39
C ARG A 77 -9.06 -2.15 -0.32
N GLU A 78 -10.35 -2.40 -0.56
CA GLU A 78 -10.78 -3.52 -1.39
C GLU A 78 -10.24 -3.41 -2.82
N SER A 79 -9.80 -4.54 -3.36
CA SER A 79 -9.34 -4.59 -4.75
C SER A 79 -10.46 -4.18 -5.70
N TRP A 80 -10.10 -3.52 -6.80
CA TRP A 80 -11.07 -3.10 -7.82
C TRP A 80 -11.89 -4.28 -8.35
N ALA A 81 -11.29 -5.47 -8.48
CA ALA A 81 -11.98 -6.68 -8.92
C ALA A 81 -13.15 -7.07 -8.02
N VAL A 82 -13.00 -6.92 -6.69
CA VAL A 82 -14.07 -7.16 -5.72
C VAL A 82 -15.14 -6.08 -5.83
N ARG A 83 -14.73 -4.81 -5.91
CA ARG A 83 -15.65 -3.66 -6.00
C ARG A 83 -16.52 -3.72 -7.26
N GLN A 84 -15.93 -4.05 -8.41
CA GLN A 84 -16.65 -4.17 -9.68
C GLN A 84 -17.70 -5.29 -9.65
N ARG A 85 -17.54 -6.31 -8.78
CA ARG A 85 -18.51 -7.41 -8.70
C ARG A 85 -19.92 -6.92 -8.42
N SER A 86 -20.06 -5.88 -7.61
CA SER A 86 -21.35 -5.24 -7.31
C SER A 86 -22.04 -4.70 -8.57
N ALA A 87 -21.27 -4.08 -9.48
CA ALA A 87 -21.77 -3.54 -10.73
C ALA A 87 -22.17 -4.65 -11.71
N LEU A 88 -21.47 -5.78 -11.70
CA LEU A 88 -21.79 -6.93 -12.57
C LEU A 88 -23.07 -7.65 -12.15
N THR A 89 -23.37 -7.66 -10.85
CA THR A 89 -24.59 -8.29 -10.30
C THR A 89 -25.78 -7.35 -10.21
N ALA A 90 -25.61 -6.09 -10.63
CA ALA A 90 -26.67 -5.10 -10.59
C ALA A 90 -27.76 -5.48 -11.61
N GLY A 91 -28.95 -5.81 -11.11
CA GLY A 91 -30.08 -6.24 -11.94
C GLY A 91 -30.21 -7.75 -12.13
N ASP A 92 -29.39 -8.57 -11.45
CA ASP A 92 -29.58 -10.03 -11.43
C ASP A 92 -30.98 -10.38 -10.90
N THR A 93 -31.61 -11.39 -11.53
CA THR A 93 -32.92 -11.92 -11.14
C THR A 93 -32.90 -13.44 -11.03
N GLY A 94 -33.85 -14.00 -10.28
CA GLY A 94 -33.97 -15.44 -10.04
C GLY A 94 -33.51 -15.88 -8.65
N ILE A 95 -33.46 -17.20 -8.44
CA ILE A 95 -33.18 -17.79 -7.12
C ILE A 95 -31.77 -17.42 -6.65
N GLY A 96 -31.65 -16.88 -5.44
CA GLY A 96 -30.38 -16.48 -4.85
C GLY A 96 -30.01 -15.01 -5.09
N SER A 97 -30.68 -14.33 -6.03
CA SER A 97 -30.60 -12.87 -6.14
C SER A 97 -31.52 -12.22 -5.10
N CYS A 98 -31.08 -11.13 -4.47
CA CYS A 98 -31.95 -10.34 -3.57
C CYS A 98 -32.61 -9.22 -4.38
N THR A 99 -33.73 -9.55 -5.01
CA THR A 99 -34.51 -8.67 -5.89
C THR A 99 -36.01 -8.88 -5.65
N THR A 100 -36.83 -7.90 -6.04
CA THR A 100 -38.30 -7.99 -6.03
C THR A 100 -38.87 -8.67 -7.28
N VAL A 101 -38.04 -8.94 -8.29
CA VAL A 101 -38.46 -9.48 -9.59
C VAL A 101 -38.03 -10.93 -9.75
N GLY A 102 -39.01 -11.82 -9.98
CA GLY A 102 -38.78 -13.24 -10.24
C GLY A 102 -38.86 -14.14 -8.99
N PRO A 103 -38.91 -15.47 -9.18
CA PRO A 103 -39.04 -16.41 -8.08
C PRO A 103 -37.75 -16.50 -7.24
N GLY A 104 -37.91 -16.65 -5.92
CA GLY A 104 -36.78 -16.89 -5.01
C GLY A 104 -36.01 -15.65 -4.55
N GLY A 105 -36.51 -14.44 -4.82
CA GLY A 105 -35.91 -13.19 -4.33
C GLY A 105 -35.80 -13.10 -2.80
N GLY A 106 -36.84 -13.57 -2.08
CA GLY A 106 -36.84 -13.62 -0.61
C GLY A 106 -35.74 -14.52 -0.04
N ILE A 107 -35.40 -15.63 -0.71
CA ILE A 107 -34.33 -16.53 -0.29
C ILE A 107 -32.98 -15.85 -0.44
N GLY A 108 -32.76 -15.13 -1.55
CA GLY A 108 -31.53 -14.36 -1.77
C GLY A 108 -31.33 -13.26 -0.72
N CYS A 109 -32.39 -12.53 -0.37
CA CYS A 109 -32.31 -11.50 0.68
C CYS A 109 -32.06 -12.08 2.07
N SER A 110 -32.73 -13.18 2.44
CA SER A 110 -32.48 -13.85 3.72
C SER A 110 -31.03 -14.34 3.85
N THR A 111 -30.44 -14.84 2.76
CA THR A 111 -29.06 -15.31 2.72
C THR A 111 -28.08 -14.14 2.85
N ARG A 112 -28.37 -13.00 2.20
CA ARG A 112 -27.58 -11.77 2.34
C ARG A 112 -27.56 -11.27 3.79
N GLU A 113 -28.71 -11.24 4.45
CA GLU A 113 -28.83 -10.81 5.85
C GLU A 113 -27.98 -11.70 6.78
N ILE A 114 -28.08 -13.03 6.60
CA ILE A 114 -27.29 -14.00 7.37
C ILE A 114 -25.79 -13.78 7.15
N GLN A 115 -25.36 -13.57 5.92
CA GLN A 115 -23.95 -13.31 5.59
C GLN A 115 -23.46 -11.99 6.22
N ALA A 116 -24.28 -10.93 6.17
CA ALA A 116 -23.96 -9.65 6.79
C ALA A 116 -23.78 -9.80 8.30
N GLY A 117 -24.72 -10.47 8.99
CA GLY A 117 -24.63 -10.71 10.43
C GLY A 117 -23.41 -11.56 10.83
N LYS A 118 -23.05 -12.57 10.01
CA LYS A 118 -21.81 -13.34 10.23
C LYS A 118 -20.57 -12.46 10.06
N ALA A 119 -20.52 -11.62 9.02
CA ALA A 119 -19.41 -10.72 8.78
C ALA A 119 -19.24 -9.70 9.91
N GLU A 120 -20.33 -9.17 10.47
CA GLU A 120 -20.30 -8.30 11.65
C GLU A 120 -19.80 -9.02 12.90
N ALA A 121 -20.25 -10.24 13.14
CA ALA A 121 -19.79 -11.06 14.26
C ALA A 121 -18.29 -11.38 14.16
N ASP A 122 -17.79 -11.69 12.97
CA ASP A 122 -16.38 -11.96 12.72
C ASP A 122 -15.53 -10.69 12.89
N LYS A 123 -16.02 -9.53 12.43
CA LYS A 123 -15.38 -8.23 12.70
C LYS A 123 -15.27 -7.94 14.19
N ARG A 124 -16.33 -8.20 14.97
CA ARG A 124 -16.31 -8.02 16.43
C ARG A 124 -15.28 -8.94 17.11
N LYS A 125 -15.22 -10.21 16.73
CA LYS A 125 -14.23 -11.17 17.26
C LYS A 125 -12.79 -10.74 16.96
N LYS A 126 -12.53 -10.28 15.74
CA LYS A 126 -11.21 -9.73 15.36
C LYS A 126 -10.86 -8.49 16.18
N ALA A 127 -11.82 -7.58 16.39
CA ALA A 127 -11.60 -6.39 17.20
C ALA A 127 -11.28 -6.73 18.66
N GLU A 128 -11.90 -7.76 19.21
CA GLU A 128 -11.63 -8.25 20.58
C GLU A 128 -10.24 -8.87 20.71
N GLN A 129 -9.76 -9.61 19.71
CA GLN A 129 -8.40 -10.19 19.71
C GLN A 129 -7.25 -9.18 19.68
N VAL A 130 -7.53 -7.92 19.34
CA VAL A 130 -6.53 -6.84 19.25
C VAL A 130 -6.37 -6.10 20.59
N LEU A 131 -7.23 -6.33 21.59
CA LEU A 131 -7.04 -5.78 22.93
C LEU A 131 -6.07 -6.67 23.73
N PRO A 132 -5.00 -6.10 24.31
CA PRO A 132 -4.22 -6.81 25.33
C PRO A 132 -5.05 -6.94 26.61
N ASP A 133 -5.01 -8.12 27.24
CA ASP A 133 -5.54 -8.38 28.59
C ASP A 133 -4.94 -7.45 29.65
#